data_AF-A0A6I5QSY1-F1
#
_entry.id   AF-A0A6I5QSY1-F1
#
_cell.length_a   1.000
_cell.length_b   1.000
_cell.length_c   1.000
_cell.angle_alpha   90.00
_cell.angle_beta   90.00
_cell.angle_gamma   90.00
#
_symmetry.space_group_name_H-M   'P 1'
#
loop_
_entity.id
_entity.type
_entity.pdbx_description
1 polymer ?
#
loop_
_entity_poly.entity_id
_entity_poly.type
_entity_poly.pdbx_seq_one_letter_code
_entity_poly.pdbx_strand_id
1 'polypeptide(L)' 'MDPNKAVQELQQQHEAVRQRLIQGLPAVFNIPVDDVTDFNIDPDTGTQSGTLVSEGKAYTYALGNGVKKLELVETS' A
#
# COMPACT_ATOMS: atom_id res chain seq x y z
N MET A 1 -4.93 -13.05 -27.44
CA MET A 1 -4.94 -12.56 -26.06
C MET A 1 -5.88 -11.38 -26.02
N ASP A 2 -6.98 -11.48 -25.28
CA ASP A 2 -7.93 -10.39 -25.10
C ASP A 2 -7.34 -9.37 -24.11
N PRO A 3 -6.97 -8.15 -24.54
CA PRO A 3 -6.38 -7.15 -23.65
C PRO A 3 -7.34 -6.79 -22.49
N ASN A 4 -8.64 -6.97 -22.70
CA ASN A 4 -9.66 -6.73 -21.68
C ASN A 4 -9.57 -7.73 -20.50
N LYS A 5 -9.18 -8.99 -20.76
CA LYS A 5 -8.95 -9.98 -19.68
C LYS A 5 -7.70 -9.65 -18.88
N ALA A 6 -6.62 -9.26 -19.56
CA ALA A 6 -5.37 -8.88 -18.89
C ALA A 6 -5.57 -7.68 -17.94
N VAL A 7 -6.37 -6.68 -18.34
CA VAL A 7 -6.70 -5.54 -17.47
C VAL A 7 -7.55 -5.98 -16.27
N GLN A 8 -8.53 -6.86 -16.46
CA GLN A 8 -9.34 -7.37 -15.35
C GLN A 8 -8.51 -8.20 -14.35
N GLU A 9 -7.57 -9.01 -14.84
CA GLU A 9 -6.66 -9.77 -13.98
C GLU A 9 -5.70 -8.85 -13.21
N LEU A 10 -5.19 -7.79 -13.84
CA LEU A 10 -4.36 -6.78 -13.17
C LEU A 10 -5.14 -6.03 -12.08
N GLN A 11 -6.40 -5.67 -12.33
CA GLN A 11 -7.26 -5.02 -11.33
C GLN A 11 -7.51 -5.91 -10.11
N GLN A 12 -7.78 -7.21 -10.33
CA GLN A 12 -7.97 -8.17 -9.24
C GLN A 12 -6.70 -8.36 -8.41
N GLN A 13 -5.54 -8.44 -9.07
CA GLN A 13 -4.26 -8.52 -8.36
C GLN A 13 -3.98 -7.25 -7.56
N HIS A 14 -4.28 -6.08 -8.12
CA HIS A 14 -4.12 -4.80 -7.44
C HIS A 14 -4.97 -4.75 -6.16
N GLU A 15 -6.25 -5.15 -6.24
CA GLU A 15 -7.14 -5.19 -5.09
C GLU A 15 -6.69 -6.21 -4.03
N ALA A 16 -6.23 -7.39 -4.45
CA ALA A 16 -5.71 -8.40 -3.53
C ALA A 16 -4.47 -7.91 -2.77
N VAL A 17 -3.56 -7.19 -3.43
CA VAL A 17 -2.38 -6.58 -2.79
C VAL A 17 -2.82 -5.50 -1.80
N ARG A 18 -3.74 -4.62 -2.21
CA ARG A 18 -4.32 -3.59 -1.34
C ARG A 18 -4.92 -4.17 -0.07
N GLN A 19 -5.73 -5.22 -0.18
CA GLN A 19 -6.33 -5.90 0.97
C GLN A 19 -5.27 -6.51 1.91
N ARG A 20 -4.21 -7.11 1.35
CA ARG A 20 -3.08 -7.62 2.16
C ARG A 20 -2.36 -6.50 2.91
N LEU A 21 -2.18 -5.34 2.27
CA LEU A 21 -1.57 -4.17 2.90
C LEU A 21 -2.45 -3.64 4.04
N ILE A 22 -3.75 -3.49 3.83
CA ILE A 22 -4.70 -3.06 4.87
C ILE A 22 -4.67 -4.01 6.08
N GLN A 23 -4.50 -5.32 5.86
CA GLN A 23 -4.40 -6.29 6.95
C GLN A 23 -3.01 -6.36 7.62
N GLY A 24 -1.94 -6.13 6.86
CA GLY A 24 -0.56 -6.28 7.32
C GLY A 24 0.05 -5.01 7.92
N LEU A 25 -0.21 -3.85 7.33
CA LEU A 25 0.33 -2.56 7.76
C LEU A 25 -0.04 -2.21 9.21
N PRO A 26 -1.25 -2.50 9.73
CA PRO A 26 -1.57 -2.26 11.13
C PRO A 26 -0.67 -3.00 12.11
N ALA A 27 -0.34 -4.26 11.83
CA ALA A 27 0.54 -5.05 12.67
C ALA A 27 1.99 -4.54 12.63
N VAL A 28 2.40 -3.97 11.50
CA VAL A 28 3.75 -3.42 11.31
C VAL A 28 3.89 -2.08 12.02
N PHE A 29 2.98 -1.13 11.76
CA PHE A 29 3.08 0.24 12.22
C PHE A 29 2.35 0.51 13.54
N ASN A 30 1.60 -0.46 14.06
CA ASN A 30 0.80 -0.34 15.26
C ASN A 30 -0.19 0.85 15.20
N ILE A 31 -0.78 1.04 14.02
CA ILE A 31 -1.84 2.03 13.74
C ILE A 31 -3.00 1.34 13.02
N PRO A 32 -4.25 1.78 13.19
CA PRO A 32 -5.33 1.32 12.32
C PRO A 32 -5.02 1.72 10.87
N VAL A 33 -5.46 0.91 9.90
CA VAL A 33 -5.40 1.28 8.48
C VAL A 33 -6.79 1.08 7.94
N ASP A 34 -7.46 2.18 7.62
CA ASP A 34 -8.80 2.17 7.05
C ASP A 34 -8.74 1.84 5.56
N ASP A 35 -7.76 2.41 4.86
CA ASP A 35 -7.65 2.29 3.42
C ASP A 35 -6.20 2.43 2.93
N VAL A 36 -5.92 1.96 1.71
CA VAL A 36 -4.65 2.19 1.01
C VAL A 36 -5.00 2.74 -0.36
N THR A 37 -4.66 4.01 -0.59
CA THR A 37 -5.03 4.75 -1.81
C THR A 37 -3.97 4.62 -2.90
N ASP A 38 -2.73 4.34 -2.51
CA ASP A 38 -1.61 4.17 -3.42
C ASP A 38 -0.63 3.16 -2.84
N PHE A 39 -0.04 2.33 -3.70
CA PHE A 39 1.10 1.51 -3.32
C PHE A 39 2.01 1.27 -4.51
N ASN A 40 3.29 1.16 -4.21
CA ASN A 40 4.35 0.81 -5.12
C ASN A 40 5.21 -0.27 -4.49
N ILE A 41 5.71 -1.18 -5.31
CA ILE A 41 6.68 -2.20 -4.89
C ILE A 41 7.91 -1.98 -5.74
N ASP A 42 8.98 -1.52 -5.08
CA ASP A 42 10.27 -1.35 -5.72
C ASP A 42 10.82 -2.74 -6.12
N PRO A 43 11.00 -3.04 -7.41
CA PRO A 43 11.38 -4.37 -7.86
C PRO A 43 12.85 -4.71 -7.56
N ASP A 44 13.70 -3.70 -7.39
CA ASP A 44 15.13 -3.86 -7.12
C ASP A 44 15.39 -4.22 -5.64
N THR A 45 14.67 -3.57 -4.73
CA THR A 45 14.86 -3.73 -3.28
C THR A 45 13.77 -4.55 -2.60
N GLY A 46 12.64 -4.79 -3.27
CA GLY A 46 11.43 -5.36 -2.68
C GLY A 46 10.75 -4.43 -1.67
N THR A 47 11.12 -3.15 -1.63
CA THR A 47 10.54 -2.17 -0.71
C THR A 47 9.14 -1.80 -1.16
N GLN A 48 8.17 -2.00 -0.26
CA GLN A 48 6.79 -1.61 -0.44
C GLN A 48 6.61 -0.19 0.10
N SER A 49 6.21 0.75 -0.73
CA SER A 49 5.84 2.09 -0.30
C SER A 49 4.44 2.43 -0.79
N GLY A 50 3.86 3.49 -0.26
CA GLY A 50 2.52 3.89 -0.66
C GLY A 50 1.91 4.93 0.26
N THR A 51 0.64 5.21 0.02
CA THR A 51 -0.18 6.08 0.86
C THR A 51 -1.32 5.28 1.45
N LEU A 52 -1.40 5.27 2.78
CA LEU A 52 -2.47 4.68 3.55
C LEU A 52 -3.30 5.76 4.23
N VAL A 53 -4.56 5.46 4.54
CA VAL A 53 -5.46 6.32 5.32
C VAL A 53 -5.69 5.64 6.66
N SER A 54 -5.53 6.41 7.73
CA SER A 54 -5.73 5.98 9.12
C SER A 54 -6.44 7.09 9.87
N GLU A 55 -7.60 6.81 10.44
CA GLU A 55 -8.44 7.73 11.21
C GLU A 55 -8.72 9.05 10.47
N GLY A 56 -8.91 8.98 9.15
CA GLY A 56 -9.14 10.13 8.29
C GLY A 56 -7.90 10.96 7.95
N LYS A 57 -6.70 10.49 8.30
CA LYS A 57 -5.42 11.11 7.94
C LYS A 57 -4.67 10.24 6.94
N ALA A 58 -4.04 10.87 5.96
CA ALA A 58 -3.19 10.18 5.00
C ALA A 58 -1.75 10.06 5.53
N TYR A 59 -1.13 8.89 5.36
CA TYR A 59 0.24 8.61 5.75
C TYR A 59 0.98 7.98 4.58
N THR A 60 2.20 8.42 4.32
CA THR A 60 3.13 7.70 3.45
C THR A 60 3.82 6.63 4.27
N TYR A 61 3.88 5.41 3.74
CA TYR A 61 4.62 4.31 4.35
C TYR A 61 5.73 3.82 3.43
N ALA A 62 6.80 3.30 4.02
CA ALA A 62 7.83 2.53 3.33
C ALA A 62 8.28 1.37 4.21
N LEU A 63 8.16 0.15 3.68
CA LEU A 63 8.40 -1.11 4.36
C LEU A 63 9.15 -2.08 3.44
N GLY A 64 10.35 -2.49 3.83
CA GLY A 64 11.13 -3.51 3.11
C GLY A 64 12.62 -3.22 3.16
N ASN A 65 13.45 -4.24 2.94
CA ASN A 65 14.91 -4.13 2.99
C ASN A 65 15.47 -3.44 4.26
N GLY A 66 14.85 -3.72 5.43
CA GLY A 66 15.19 -3.07 6.70
C GLY A 66 14.63 -1.65 6.90
N VAL A 67 13.97 -1.09 5.89
CA VAL A 67 13.24 0.18 5.98
C VAL A 67 11.88 -0.05 6.63
N LYS A 68 11.57 0.76 7.64
CA LYS A 68 10.25 0.89 8.25
C LYS A 68 10.03 2.37 8.55
N LYS A 69 9.27 3.05 7.69
CA LYS A 69 8.94 4.47 7.82
C LYS A 69 7.45 4.68 7.64
N LEU A 70 6.91 5.61 8.43
CA LEU A 70 5.55 6.08 8.34
C LEU A 70 5.58 7.59 8.61
N GLU A 71 5.11 8.39 7.67
CA GLU A 71 5.11 9.84 7.74
C GLU A 71 3.71 10.37 7.44
N LEU A 72 3.25 11.35 8.22
CA LEU A 72 1.94 11.97 8.01
C LEU A 72 2.00 12.86 6.77
N VAL A 73 1.03 12.71 5.87
CA VAL A 73 0.83 13.63 4.75
C VAL A 73 0.01 14.80 5.26
N GLU A 74 0.67 15.88 5.65
CA GLU A 74 0.00 17.12 6.04
C GLU A 74 -0.63 17.76 4.79
N THR A 75 -1.93 17.59 4.60
CA THR A 75 -2.70 18.40 3.65
C THR A 75 -2.83 19.81 4.22
N SER A 76 -1.98 20.73 3.73
CA SER A 76 -2.02 22.17 4.04
C SER A 76 -3.26 22.86 3.47
#